data_AF-A0AA41MZ26-F1
#
_entry.id   AF-A0AA41MZ26-F1
#
_cell.length_a   1.000
_cell.length_b   1.000
_cell.length_c   1.000
_cell.angle_alpha   90.00
_cell.angle_beta   90.00
_cell.angle_gamma   90.00
#
_symmetry.space_group_name_H-M   'P 1'
#
loop_
_entity.id
_entity.type
_entity.pdbx_description
1 polymer ?
#
loop_
_entity_poly.entity_id
_entity_poly.type
_entity_poly.pdbx_seq_one_letter_code
_entity_poly.pdbx_strand_id
1 'polypeptide(L)'
;MLVLKPFSVLTGDKIAKQVHYPEFLDIQPYMAQQSSSPLACALYAVLVHTGLNSHSGHYYCYIKAGNGQWYKMDDAKVVACDITCVLSQCAYILFYVQKSELEPDSGSVSLDRELRALGPQDTVLGAA
;
A
#
# COMPACT_ATOMS: atom_id res chain seq x y z
N MET A 1 -4.04 5.23 -0.79
CA MET A 1 -4.09 5.89 -2.12
C MET A 1 -3.31 7.19 -2.05
N LEU A 2 -2.44 7.45 -3.03
CA LEU A 2 -1.67 8.69 -3.15
C LEU A 2 -2.01 9.36 -4.49
N VAL A 3 -2.48 10.60 -4.44
CA VAL A 3 -2.81 11.39 -5.64
C VAL A 3 -1.67 12.35 -5.92
N LEU A 4 -1.04 12.23 -7.08
CA LEU A 4 -0.06 13.19 -7.54
C LEU A 4 -0.79 14.41 -8.12
N LYS A 5 -0.19 15.59 -8.03
CA LYS A 5 -0.72 16.82 -8.64
C LYS A 5 0.04 17.10 -9.95
N PRO A 6 -0.26 16.41 -11.06
CA PRO A 6 0.47 16.56 -12.31
C PRO A 6 -0.04 17.74 -13.14
N PHE A 7 -0.99 18.55 -12.67
CA PHE A 7 -1.54 19.67 -13.43
C PHE A 7 -1.33 21.01 -12.72
N SER A 8 -0.96 22.02 -13.50
CA SER A 8 -0.87 23.40 -13.06
C SER A 8 -2.27 23.93 -12.73
N VAL A 9 -2.45 24.49 -11.54
CA VAL A 9 -3.74 25.08 -11.11
C VAL A 9 -4.09 26.32 -11.94
N LEU A 10 -3.07 27.00 -12.49
CA LEU A 10 -3.25 28.25 -13.23
C LEU A 10 -3.56 28.00 -14.71
N THR A 11 -2.87 27.05 -15.34
CA THR A 11 -2.97 26.84 -16.79
C THR A 11 -3.71 25.55 -17.18
N GLY A 12 -3.88 24.61 -16.25
CA GLY A 12 -4.42 23.28 -16.53
C GLY A 12 -3.43 22.36 -17.28
N ASP A 13 -2.24 22.85 -17.61
CA ASP A 13 -1.21 22.07 -18.30
C ASP A 13 -0.62 21.00 -17.40
N LYS A 14 -0.22 19.89 -18.02
CA LYS A 14 0.46 18.81 -17.35
C LYS A 14 1.91 19.21 -17.04
N ILE A 15 2.25 19.15 -15.76
CA ILE A 15 3.60 19.29 -15.23
C ILE A 15 4.36 18.01 -15.58
N ALA A 16 5.28 18.09 -16.54
CA ALA A 16 6.10 16.97 -17.03
C ALA A 16 7.21 16.53 -16.05
N LYS A 17 6.98 16.65 -14.74
CA LYS A 17 7.92 16.19 -13.72
C LYS A 17 7.71 14.70 -13.47
N GLN A 18 8.73 13.90 -13.77
CA GLN A 18 8.72 12.49 -13.42
C GLN A 18 8.89 12.34 -11.91
N VAL A 19 7.93 11.67 -11.28
CA VAL A 19 7.98 11.28 -9.87
C VAL A 19 8.29 9.79 -9.83
N HIS A 20 9.43 9.43 -9.26
CA HIS A 20 9.77 8.04 -9.00
C HIS A 20 9.03 7.54 -7.77
N TYR A 21 8.57 6.30 -7.82
CA TYR A 21 7.89 5.63 -6.72
C TYR A 21 8.38 4.19 -6.62
N PRO A 22 8.53 3.63 -5.39
CA PRO A 22 9.02 2.27 -5.20
C PRO A 22 7.88 1.23 -5.31
N GLU A 23 8.22 -0.04 -5.53
CA GLU A 23 7.22 -1.12 -5.35
C GLU A 23 6.84 -1.27 -3.87
N PHE A 24 7.78 -1.05 -2.96
CA PHE A 24 7.56 -1.11 -1.51
C PHE A 24 7.86 0.25 -0.88
N LEU A 25 6.88 0.81 -0.19
CA LEU A 25 6.96 2.09 0.48
C LEU A 25 6.90 1.88 1.99
N ASP A 26 7.91 2.35 2.71
CA ASP A 26 7.83 2.47 4.17
C ASP A 26 7.17 3.80 4.52
N ILE A 27 5.98 3.74 5.12
CA ILE A 27 5.24 4.94 5.53
C ILE A 27 5.52 5.35 6.99
N GLN A 28 6.23 4.51 7.76
CA GLN A 28 6.49 4.76 9.19
C GLN A 28 7.12 6.13 9.47
N PRO A 29 8.08 6.65 8.69
CA PRO A 29 8.69 7.96 8.94
C PRO A 29 7.71 9.15 8.85
N TYR A 30 6.56 8.96 8.20
CA TYR A 30 5.57 10.01 7.94
C TYR A 30 4.37 9.97 8.90
N MET A 31 4.34 9.01 9.83
CA MET A 31 3.26 8.86 10.81
C MET A 31 3.53 9.62 12.10
N ALA A 32 2.48 10.19 12.70
CA ALA A 32 2.58 10.87 13.99
C ALA A 32 2.95 9.91 15.13
N GLN A 33 2.42 8.69 15.11
CA GLN A 33 2.82 7.63 16.02
C GLN A 33 4.08 6.97 15.49
N GLN A 34 5.20 7.23 16.16
CA GLN A 34 6.47 6.62 15.81
C GLN A 34 6.60 5.27 16.49
N SER A 35 6.89 4.25 15.70
CA SER A 35 7.33 2.93 16.15
C SER A 35 8.70 2.64 15.53
N SER A 36 9.48 1.74 16.15
CA SER A 36 10.75 1.29 15.59
C SER A 36 10.61 0.30 14.43
N SER A 37 9.39 -0.18 14.15
CA SER A 37 9.12 -1.18 13.11
C SER A 37 8.68 -0.51 11.82
N PRO A 38 9.23 -0.89 10.65
CA PRO A 38 8.82 -0.31 9.38
C PRO A 38 7.36 -0.67 9.07
N LEU A 39 6.63 0.27 8.48
CA LEU A 39 5.25 0.04 8.04
C LEU A 39 5.26 -0.09 6.52
N ALA A 40 5.51 -1.31 6.06
CA ALA A 40 5.67 -1.59 4.64
C ALA A 40 4.32 -1.68 3.91
N CYS A 41 4.15 -0.84 2.89
CA CYS A 41 3.06 -0.92 1.94
C CYS A 41 3.57 -1.39 0.57
N ALA A 42 2.82 -2.26 -0.10
CA ALA A 42 3.12 -2.76 -1.43
C ALA A 42 2.27 -2.05 -2.49
N LEU A 43 2.89 -1.61 -3.57
CA LEU A 43 2.20 -1.05 -4.74
C LEU A 43 1.40 -2.16 -5.42
N TYR A 44 0.12 -1.92 -5.70
CA TYR A 44 -0.73 -2.89 -6.41
C TYR A 44 -1.45 -2.28 -7.61
N ALA A 45 -1.56 -0.96 -7.71
CA ALA A 45 -2.05 -0.32 -8.93
C ALA A 45 -1.43 1.07 -9.18
N VAL A 46 -1.27 1.40 -10.46
CA VAL A 46 -0.83 2.70 -10.95
C VAL A 46 -1.81 3.19 -12.01
N LEU A 47 -2.47 4.32 -11.75
CA LEU A 47 -3.27 5.01 -12.76
C LEU A 47 -2.41 6.01 -13.51
N VAL A 48 -2.48 5.98 -14.84
CA VAL A 48 -1.74 6.88 -15.73
C VAL A 48 -2.73 7.72 -16.53
N HIS A 49 -2.39 9.01 -16.71
CA HIS A 49 -3.07 9.91 -17.63
C HIS A 49 -2.13 10.32 -18.76
N THR A 50 -2.47 9.97 -19.99
CA THR A 50 -1.75 10.40 -21.19
C THR A 50 -2.50 11.54 -21.87
N GLY A 51 -2.07 12.76 -21.59
CA GLY A 51 -2.64 13.99 -22.12
C GLY A 51 -1.79 15.18 -21.70
N LEU A 52 -1.87 16.26 -22.46
CA LEU A 52 -1.06 17.46 -22.21
C LEU A 52 -1.67 18.38 -21.16
N ASN A 53 -2.97 18.25 -20.89
CA ASN A 53 -3.71 19.08 -19.95
C ASN A 53 -4.76 18.26 -19.18
N SER A 54 -5.42 18.87 -18.22
CA SER A 54 -6.42 18.23 -17.37
C SER A 54 -7.76 17.95 -18.06
N HIS A 55 -8.04 18.60 -19.19
CA HIS A 55 -9.33 18.55 -19.87
C HIS A 55 -9.42 17.46 -20.93
N SER A 56 -8.29 16.88 -21.32
CA SER A 56 -8.19 15.92 -22.40
C SER A 56 -7.04 14.94 -22.18
N GLY A 57 -7.27 13.71 -22.58
CA GLY A 57 -6.27 12.65 -22.53
C GLY A 57 -6.91 11.30 -22.36
N HIS A 58 -6.06 10.29 -22.18
CA HIS A 58 -6.46 8.91 -22.06
C HIS A 58 -5.98 8.33 -20.73
N TYR A 59 -6.90 7.68 -20.01
CA TYR A 59 -6.63 7.03 -18.75
C TYR A 59 -6.50 5.52 -18.95
N TYR A 60 -5.47 4.95 -18.36
CA TYR A 60 -5.30 3.50 -18.27
C TYR A 60 -4.60 3.16 -16.95
N CYS A 61 -4.59 1.89 -16.56
CA CYS A 61 -3.95 1.48 -15.32
C CYS A 61 -3.05 0.26 -15.48
N TYR A 62 -2.09 0.15 -14.58
CA TYR A 62 -1.35 -1.08 -14.33
C TYR A 62 -1.85 -1.67 -13.01
N ILE A 63 -2.15 -2.96 -12.99
CA ILE A 63 -2.67 -3.64 -11.80
C ILE A 63 -1.87 -4.93 -11.55
N LYS A 64 -1.52 -5.17 -10.29
CA LYS A 64 -0.96 -6.44 -9.81
C LYS A 64 -2.10 -7.37 -9.47
N ALA A 65 -2.20 -8.49 -10.18
CA ALA A 65 -3.18 -9.53 -9.89
C ALA A 65 -2.80 -10.31 -8.62
N GLY A 66 -3.76 -11.07 -8.07
CA GLY A 66 -3.54 -11.88 -6.86
C GLY A 66 -2.45 -12.95 -6.99
N ASN A 67 -2.09 -13.34 -8.21
CA ASN A 67 -0.97 -14.23 -8.49
C ASN A 67 0.39 -13.50 -8.58
N GLY A 68 0.44 -12.19 -8.30
CA GLY A 68 1.65 -11.36 -8.33
C GLY A 68 2.04 -10.81 -9.71
N GLN A 69 1.37 -11.23 -10.79
CA GLN A 69 1.65 -10.76 -12.16
C GLN A 69 1.07 -9.36 -12.40
N TRP A 70 1.82 -8.51 -13.10
CA TRP A 70 1.35 -7.19 -13.51
C TRP A 70 0.69 -7.21 -14.88
N TYR A 71 -0.36 -6.42 -15.03
CA TYR A 71 -1.09 -6.23 -16.28
C TYR A 71 -1.31 -4.75 -16.55
N LYS A 72 -1.09 -4.34 -17.81
CA LYS A 72 -1.60 -3.08 -18.35
C LYS A 72 -3.05 -3.31 -18.77
N MET A 73 -3.95 -2.55 -18.17
CA MET A 73 -5.39 -2.52 -18.44
C MET A 73 -5.69 -1.22 -19.19
N ASP A 74 -5.89 -1.33 -20.50
CA ASP A 74 -6.06 -0.21 -21.44
C ASP A 74 -7.36 -0.41 -22.21
N ASP A 75 -8.46 0.12 -21.68
CA ASP A 75 -9.83 -0.14 -22.14
C ASP A 75 -10.13 -1.64 -22.28
N ALA A 76 -10.41 -2.10 -23.50
CA ALA A 76 -10.68 -3.50 -23.81
C ALA A 76 -9.40 -4.36 -23.93
N LYS A 77 -8.22 -3.75 -23.88
CA LYS A 77 -6.93 -4.42 -24.10
C LYS A 77 -6.22 -4.66 -22.76
N VAL A 78 -6.01 -5.93 -22.46
CA VAL A 78 -5.26 -6.38 -21.27
C VAL A 78 -3.97 -7.06 -21.72
N VAL A 79 -2.83 -6.59 -21.22
CA VAL A 79 -1.51 -7.11 -21.60
C VAL A 79 -0.66 -7.34 -20.35
N ALA A 80 -0.09 -8.53 -20.21
CA ALA A 80 0.87 -8.80 -19.14
C ALA A 80 2.14 -7.95 -19.30
N CYS A 81 2.72 -7.50 -18.20
CA CYS A 81 3.93 -6.69 -18.20
C CYS A 81 4.76 -6.94 -16.93
N ASP A 82 6.00 -6.48 -16.94
CA ASP A 82 6.90 -6.54 -15.79
C ASP A 82 6.78 -5.29 -14.90
N ILE A 83 7.16 -5.44 -13.63
CA ILE A 83 7.21 -4.32 -12.68
C ILE A 83 8.07 -3.15 -13.18
N THR A 84 9.12 -3.40 -13.96
CA THR A 84 9.95 -2.35 -14.56
C THR A 84 9.16 -1.47 -15.52
N CYS A 85 8.22 -2.04 -16.27
CA CYS A 85 7.29 -1.30 -17.12
C CYS A 85 6.39 -0.39 -16.28
N VAL A 86 5.92 -0.88 -15.14
CA VAL A 86 5.08 -0.13 -14.20
C VAL A 86 5.85 1.02 -13.57
N LEU A 87 7.03 0.78 -12.98
CA LEU A 87 7.81 1.80 -12.26
C LEU A 87 8.37 2.92 -13.16
N SER A 88 8.39 2.71 -14.48
CA SER A 88 8.83 3.72 -15.45
C SER A 88 7.72 4.72 -15.85
N GLN A 89 6.49 4.52 -15.40
CA GLN A 89 5.36 5.36 -15.83
C GLN A 89 5.29 6.69 -15.09
N CYS A 90 4.91 7.76 -15.80
CA CYS A 90 4.47 9.02 -15.22
C CYS A 90 3.08 8.87 -14.58
N ALA A 91 3.05 8.35 -13.35
CA ALA A 91 1.83 8.08 -12.61
C ALA A 91 0.99 9.35 -12.34
N TYR A 92 -0.32 9.16 -12.24
CA TYR A 92 -1.26 10.14 -11.72
C TYR A 92 -1.73 9.76 -10.31
N ILE A 93 -2.14 8.51 -10.13
CA ILE A 93 -2.58 7.98 -8.82
C ILE A 93 -1.83 6.69 -8.54
N LEU A 94 -1.34 6.53 -7.32
CA LEU A 94 -0.67 5.33 -6.83
C LEU A 94 -1.54 4.66 -5.76
N PHE A 95 -1.71 3.35 -5.87
CA PHE A 95 -2.43 2.54 -4.90
C PHE A 95 -1.47 1.57 -4.22
N TYR A 96 -1.35 1.74 -2.92
CA TYR A 96 -0.58 0.87 -2.03
C TYR A 96 -1.52 0.20 -1.04
N VAL A 97 -1.19 -1.02 -0.65
CA VAL A 97 -1.86 -1.81 0.40
C VAL A 97 -0.83 -2.17 1.48
N GLN A 98 -1.24 -2.19 2.74
CA GLN A 98 -0.34 -2.53 3.85
C GLN A 98 -0.05 -4.04 3.86
N LYS A 99 1.22 -4.43 4.01
CA LYS A 99 1.59 -5.86 3.95
C LYS A 99 1.00 -6.71 5.08
N SER A 100 0.80 -6.16 6.28
CA SER A 100 0.18 -6.90 7.38
C SER A 100 -1.29 -7.25 7.13
N GLU A 101 -1.93 -6.69 6.11
CA GLU A 101 -3.30 -7.05 5.68
C GLU A 101 -3.31 -8.16 4.63
N LEU A 102 -2.13 -8.57 4.11
CA LEU A 102 -1.98 -9.59 3.07
C LEU A 102 -1.54 -10.96 3.60
N GLU A 103 -1.03 -11.03 4.83
CA GLU A 103 -0.68 -12.28 5.49
C GLU A 103 -1.80 -12.64 6.48
N PRO A 104 -2.54 -13.75 6.29
CA PRO A 104 -3.32 -14.32 7.36
C PRO A 104 -2.33 -14.74 8.46
N ASP A 105 -2.54 -14.20 9.66
CA ASP A 105 -1.76 -14.51 10.86
C ASP A 105 -1.53 -16.03 10.99
N SER A 106 -0.35 -16.50 10.61
CA SER A 106 0.13 -17.82 10.98
C SER A 106 0.62 -17.69 12.42
N GLY A 107 -0.36 -17.63 13.33
CA GLY A 107 -0.13 -17.35 14.74
C GLY A 107 0.81 -18.37 15.38
N SER A 108 2.03 -17.92 15.68
CA SER A 108 2.83 -18.52 16.75
C SER A 108 2.58 -17.73 18.02
N VAL A 109 1.51 -18.06 18.74
CA VAL A 109 1.32 -17.60 20.11
C VAL A 109 2.37 -18.30 20.98
N SER A 110 3.33 -17.55 21.52
CA SER A 110 4.30 -18.06 22.50
C SER A 110 3.54 -18.54 23.74
N LEU A 111 3.56 -19.86 23.95
CA LEU A 111 2.93 -20.57 25.07
C LEU A 111 3.63 -20.34 26.42
N ASP A 112 4.63 -19.45 26.48
CA ASP A 112 5.44 -19.23 27.68
C ASP A 112 4.77 -18.26 28.67
N ARG A 113 3.75 -17.50 28.22
CA ARG A 113 3.15 -16.42 29.03
C ARG A 113 1.98 -16.87 29.90
N GLU A 114 1.33 -18.00 29.59
CA GLU A 114 0.08 -18.40 30.27
C GLU A 114 0.27 -19.41 31.41
N LEU A 115 1.45 -20.04 31.53
CA LEU A 115 1.75 -20.95 32.64
C LEU A 115 2.17 -20.25 33.96
N ARG A 116 2.24 -18.92 33.99
CA ARG A 116 2.57 -18.15 35.21
C ARG A 116 1.38 -17.55 35.95
N ALA A 117 0.16 -17.65 35.39
CA ALA A 117 -1.02 -16.98 35.92
C ALA A 117 -1.91 -17.83 36.83
N LEU A 118 -1.59 -19.10 37.07
CA LEU A 118 -2.34 -19.96 38.00
C LEU A 118 -1.57 -20.18 39.30
N GLY A 119 -1.75 -19.26 40.24
CA GLY A 119 -1.43 -19.45 41.66
C GLY A 119 -2.66 -19.94 42.45
N PRO A 120 -2.50 -20.69 43.56
CA PRO A 120 -3.60 -21.46 44.16
C PRO A 120 -4.44 -20.68 45.19
N GLN A 121 -5.76 -20.80 45.04
CA GLN A 121 -6.84 -20.89 46.05
C GLN A 121 -7.13 -19.70 46.99
N ASP A 122 -8.34 -19.16 46.86
CA ASP A 122 -9.10 -18.49 47.91
C ASP A 122 -9.41 -19.45 49.07
N THR A 123 -9.21 -19.01 50.31
CA THR A 123 -10.01 -19.49 51.45
C THR A 123 -10.36 -18.30 52.32
N VAL A 124 -11.67 -18.05 52.40
CA VAL A 124 -12.34 -16.94 53.06
C VAL A 124 -12.19 -17.04 54.59
N LEU A 125 -11.95 -15.88 55.21
CA LEU A 125 -12.01 -15.62 56.64
C LEU A 125 -13.47 -15.59 57.12
N GLY A 126 -13.81 -16.34 58.17
CA GLY A 126 -15.10 -16.25 58.86
C GLY A 126 -14.95 -16.61 60.34
N ALA A 127 -15.18 -15.63 61.21
CA ALA A 127 -15.06 -15.71 62.66
C ALA A 127 -16.36 -16.17 63.34
N ALA A 128 -16.23 -16.98 64.40
CA ALA A 128 -16.87 -16.88 65.73
C ALA A 128 -16.53 -18.11 66.57
#